data_AF-A0A7W7SVT2-F1
#
_entry.id   AF-A0A7W7SVT2-F1
#
_cell.length_a   1.000
_cell.length_b   1.000
_cell.length_c   1.000
_cell.angle_alpha   90.00
_cell.angle_beta   90.00
_cell.angle_gamma   90.00
#
_symmetry.space_group_name_H-M   'P 1'
#
loop_
_entity.id
_entity.type
_entity.pdbx_description
1 polymer ?
#
loop_
_entity_poly.entity_id
_entity_poly.type
_entity_poly.pdbx_seq_one_letter_code
_entity_poly.pdbx_strand_id
1 'polypeptide(L)'
;MVYPGSDTPIVGVHIEQVGDQYSLYLRRSDGELTVTHGADVPGGLCYPGDVLLHLLASGMSMEQAAYHVDELEPGFDAQAEVSRRSETDMAAWRMADHLRREQLKAQFRRDRHGEPEYAAGVDVTAG
;
A
#
# COMPACT_ATOMS: atom_id res chain seq x y z
N MET A 1 1.73 -4.53 -1.73
CA MET A 1 2.58 -5.73 -1.56
C MET A 1 1.66 -6.83 -1.08
N VAL A 2 1.49 -7.92 -1.83
CA VAL A 2 0.63 -9.05 -1.42
C VAL A 2 1.57 -10.10 -0.85
N TYR A 3 1.48 -10.37 0.45
CA TYR A 3 2.33 -11.38 1.09
C TYR A 3 1.90 -12.77 0.61
N PRO A 4 2.82 -13.58 0.05
CA PRO A 4 2.49 -14.95 -0.35
C PRO A 4 2.11 -15.80 0.89
N GLY A 5 1.02 -16.56 0.78
CA GLY A 5 0.51 -17.49 1.81
C GLY A 5 -0.55 -16.92 2.76
N SER A 6 -1.42 -16.04 2.28
CA SER A 6 -2.48 -15.37 3.06
C SER A 6 -3.56 -16.28 3.68
N ASP A 7 -3.56 -17.58 3.39
CA ASP A 7 -4.67 -18.47 3.78
C ASP A 7 -4.38 -19.27 5.07
N THR A 8 -3.13 -19.34 5.52
CA THR A 8 -2.76 -20.05 6.74
C THR A 8 -2.58 -19.08 7.92
N PRO A 9 -3.31 -19.27 9.04
CA PRO A 9 -3.26 -18.35 10.16
C PRO A 9 -1.88 -18.32 10.82
N ILE A 10 -1.48 -17.14 11.28
CA ILE A 10 -0.30 -16.94 12.11
C ILE A 10 -0.60 -17.47 13.52
N VAL A 11 0.27 -18.33 14.04
CA VAL A 11 0.14 -18.99 15.35
C VAL A 11 1.24 -18.60 16.33
N GLY A 12 2.29 -17.92 15.85
CA GLY A 12 3.35 -17.41 16.69
C GLY A 12 3.95 -16.13 16.11
N VAL A 13 4.21 -15.18 16.99
CA VAL A 13 4.88 -13.92 16.67
C VAL A 13 6.00 -13.73 17.66
N HIS A 14 7.18 -13.42 17.16
CA HIS A 14 8.26 -12.90 17.96
C HIS A 14 8.78 -11.62 17.31
N ILE A 15 9.02 -10.60 18.13
CA ILE A 15 9.45 -9.29 17.68
C ILE A 15 10.72 -8.96 18.44
N GLU A 16 11.75 -8.58 17.71
CA GLU A 16 13.06 -8.26 18.25
C GLU A 16 13.49 -6.89 17.75
N GLN A 17 13.95 -6.03 18.66
CA GLN A 17 14.60 -4.78 18.26
C GLN A 17 16.07 -5.03 17.94
N VAL A 18 16.47 -4.73 16.71
CA VAL A 18 17.84 -4.87 16.20
C VAL A 18 18.34 -3.47 15.82
N GLY A 19 19.00 -2.80 16.77
CA GLY A 19 19.40 -1.41 16.62
C GLY A 19 18.18 -0.47 16.62
N ASP A 20 18.07 0.37 15.58
CA ASP A 20 16.97 1.33 15.43
C ASP A 20 15.75 0.75 14.67
N GLN A 21 15.74 -0.56 14.43
CA GLN A 21 14.73 -1.24 13.63
C GLN A 21 14.21 -2.49 14.34
N TYR A 22 13.04 -2.95 13.94
CA TYR A 22 12.43 -4.19 14.40
C TYR A 22 12.60 -5.30 13.37
N SER A 23 12.79 -6.51 13.86
CA SER A 23 12.71 -7.76 13.11
C SER A 23 11.52 -8.57 13.61
N LEU A 24 10.76 -9.12 12.66
CA LEU A 24 9.53 -9.89 12.91
C LEU A 24 9.75 -11.34 12.50
N TYR A 25 9.42 -12.25 13.40
CA TYR A 25 9.45 -13.69 13.17
C TYR A 25 8.01 -14.19 13.29
N LEU A 26 7.43 -14.59 12.16
CA LEU A 26 6.04 -15.01 12.06
C LEU A 26 5.99 -16.51 11.77
N ARG A 27 5.39 -17.27 12.67
CA ARG A 27 5.15 -18.70 12.50
C ARG A 27 3.71 -18.94 12.11
N ARG A 28 3.50 -19.64 11.01
CA ARG A 28 2.18 -20.05 10.51
C ARG A 28 1.80 -21.45 10.99
N SER A 29 0.50 -21.73 10.96
CA SER A 29 -0.09 -23.00 11.38
C SER A 29 0.36 -24.21 10.56
N ASP A 30 0.76 -24.00 9.31
CA ASP A 30 1.37 -25.01 8.43
C ASP A 30 2.84 -25.32 8.78
N GLY A 31 3.43 -24.58 9.72
CA GLY A 31 4.82 -24.71 10.14
C GLY A 31 5.78 -23.80 9.38
N GLU A 32 5.31 -23.00 8.42
CA GLU A 32 6.14 -22.00 7.75
C GLU A 32 6.61 -20.93 8.75
N LEU A 33 7.89 -20.55 8.67
CA LEU A 33 8.48 -19.45 9.42
C LEU A 33 8.91 -18.37 8.44
N THR A 34 8.33 -17.19 8.58
CA THR A 34 8.72 -16.00 7.83
C THR A 34 9.48 -15.07 8.75
N VAL A 35 10.66 -14.62 8.31
CA VAL A 35 11.44 -13.60 9.01
C VAL A 35 11.46 -12.34 8.15
N THR A 36 11.13 -11.21 8.76
CA THR A 36 11.16 -9.90 8.10
C THR A 36 12.04 -8.96 8.92
N HIS A 37 13.15 -8.51 8.34
CA HIS A 37 13.99 -7.47 8.94
C HIS A 37 13.53 -6.09 8.48
N GLY A 38 13.51 -5.13 9.41
CA GLY A 38 13.12 -3.76 9.09
C GLY A 38 13.92 -3.13 7.94
N ALA A 39 15.20 -3.47 7.80
CA ALA A 39 16.06 -2.97 6.72
C ALA A 39 15.61 -3.42 5.32
N ASP A 40 14.95 -4.58 5.23
CA ASP A 40 14.51 -5.18 3.98
C ASP A 40 13.11 -4.70 3.55
N VAL A 41 12.41 -3.97 4.42
CA VAL A 41 11.07 -3.44 4.18
C VAL A 41 11.15 -2.01 3.66
N PRO A 42 10.53 -1.67 2.51
CA PRO A 42 10.41 -0.30 2.05
C PRO A 42 9.69 0.57 3.09
N GLY A 43 10.37 1.59 3.60
CA GLY A 43 9.86 2.45 4.69
C GLY A 43 10.35 2.06 6.08
N GLY A 44 10.98 0.88 6.22
CA GLY A 44 11.52 0.40 7.49
C GLY A 44 10.46 -0.14 8.45
N LEU A 45 10.93 -0.88 9.44
CA LEU A 45 10.17 -1.20 10.65
C LEU A 45 10.83 -0.47 11.81
N CYS A 46 10.73 0.86 11.84
CA CYS A 46 11.46 1.67 12.83
C CYS A 46 10.57 2.07 14.01
N TYR A 47 9.25 2.15 13.79
CA TYR A 47 8.29 2.55 14.79
C TYR A 47 7.28 1.43 15.07
N PRO A 48 6.70 1.36 16.28
CA PRO A 48 5.67 0.36 16.60
C PRO A 48 4.47 0.40 15.66
N GLY A 49 4.12 1.58 15.13
CA GLY A 49 3.11 1.72 14.08
C GLY A 49 3.48 1.04 12.74
N ASP A 50 4.75 0.94 12.39
CA ASP A 50 5.18 0.21 11.18
C ASP A 50 5.07 -1.31 11.39
N VAL A 51 5.42 -1.77 12.59
CA VAL A 51 5.24 -3.16 13.02
C VAL A 51 3.77 -3.55 12.98
N LEU A 52 2.88 -2.71 13.52
CA LEU A 52 1.44 -2.90 13.47
C LEU A 52 0.93 -3.15 12.05
N LEU A 53 1.29 -2.27 11.11
CA LEU A 53 0.86 -2.40 9.72
C LEU A 53 1.43 -3.64 9.05
N HIS A 54 2.67 -4.01 9.37
CA HIS A 54 3.28 -5.21 8.81
C HIS A 54 2.56 -6.48 9.28
N LEU A 55 2.19 -6.55 10.56
CA LEU A 55 1.40 -7.65 11.12
C LEU A 55 0.02 -7.73 10.45
N LEU A 56 -0.68 -6.60 10.31
CA LEU A 56 -1.97 -6.53 9.62
C LEU A 56 -1.86 -6.95 8.14
N ALA A 57 -0.83 -6.48 7.45
CA ALA A 57 -0.58 -6.83 6.05
C ALA A 57 -0.22 -8.32 5.88
N SER A 58 0.32 -8.95 6.93
CA SER A 58 0.61 -10.38 6.97
C SER A 58 -0.62 -11.25 7.24
N GLY A 59 -1.79 -10.64 7.43
CA GLY A 59 -3.07 -11.33 7.64
C GLY A 59 -3.46 -11.51 9.11
N MET A 60 -2.76 -10.85 10.05
CA MET A 60 -3.12 -10.87 11.46
C MET A 60 -4.38 -10.05 11.74
N SER A 61 -5.19 -10.48 12.72
CA SER A 61 -6.33 -9.69 13.16
C SER A 61 -5.87 -8.43 13.90
N MET A 62 -6.72 -7.38 13.90
CA MET A 62 -6.41 -6.13 14.59
C MET A 62 -6.17 -6.32 16.09
N GLU A 63 -6.95 -7.18 16.73
CA GLU A 63 -6.81 -7.48 18.16
C GLU A 63 -5.46 -8.12 18.50
N GLN A 64 -5.03 -9.11 17.69
CA GLN A 64 -3.75 -9.79 17.89
C GLN A 64 -2.56 -8.85 17.58
N ALA A 65 -2.67 -8.06 16.52
CA ALA A 65 -1.61 -7.13 16.15
C ALA A 65 -1.46 -6.01 17.20
N ALA A 66 -2.58 -5.49 17.72
CA ALA A 66 -2.58 -4.50 18.79
C ALA A 66 -1.97 -5.05 20.08
N TYR A 67 -2.28 -6.30 20.45
CA TYR A 67 -1.67 -6.97 21.60
C TYR A 67 -0.13 -6.98 21.50
N HIS A 68 0.42 -7.42 20.37
CA HIS A 68 1.87 -7.48 20.20
C HIS A 68 2.54 -6.11 20.17
N VAL A 69 1.85 -5.08 19.68
CA VAL A 69 2.38 -3.71 19.62
C VAL A 69 2.32 -3.04 20.99
N ASP A 70 1.30 -3.30 21.81
CA ASP A 70 1.22 -2.84 23.20
C ASP A 70 2.33 -3.47 24.07
N GLU A 71 2.74 -4.71 23.78
CA GLU A 71 3.92 -5.32 24.42
C GLU A 71 5.24 -4.60 24.07
N LEU A 72 5.33 -3.97 22.88
CA LEU A 72 6.50 -3.18 22.47
C LEU A 72 6.48 -1.77 23.07
N GLU A 73 5.34 -1.11 22.99
CA GLU A 73 5.13 0.25 23.51
C GLU A 73 3.80 0.32 24.27
N PRO A 74 3.84 0.17 25.60
CA PRO A 74 2.62 0.18 26.41
C PRO A 74 1.85 1.49 26.27
N GLY A 75 0.56 1.39 25.97
CA GLY A 75 -0.32 2.55 25.76
C GLY A 75 -0.32 3.10 24.33
N PHE A 76 0.30 2.39 23.38
CA PHE A 76 0.19 2.71 21.96
C PHE A 76 -1.26 2.52 21.46
N ASP A 77 -1.85 3.58 20.89
CA ASP A 77 -3.20 3.52 20.32
C ASP A 77 -3.18 2.99 18.89
N ALA A 78 -3.24 1.66 18.76
CA ALA A 78 -3.25 0.97 17.47
C ALA A 78 -4.41 1.41 16.57
N GLN A 79 -5.59 1.68 17.15
CA GLN A 79 -6.77 2.05 16.38
C GLN A 79 -6.65 3.48 15.82
N ALA A 80 -6.13 4.41 16.62
CA ALA A 80 -5.82 5.76 16.17
C ALA A 80 -4.76 5.75 15.07
N GLU A 81 -3.71 4.92 15.18
CA GLU A 81 -2.65 4.84 14.17
C GLU A 81 -3.19 4.34 12.82
N VAL A 82 -3.96 3.24 12.82
CA VAL A 82 -4.57 2.71 11.60
C VAL A 82 -5.52 3.74 10.96
N SER A 83 -6.30 4.44 11.79
CA SER A 83 -7.21 5.49 11.32
C SER A 83 -6.44 6.64 10.66
N ARG A 84 -5.38 7.13 11.31
CA ARG A 84 -4.52 8.22 10.83
C ARG A 84 -3.89 7.89 9.46
N ARG A 85 -3.38 6.67 9.30
CA ARG A 85 -2.76 6.25 8.03
C ARG A 85 -3.80 6.00 6.95
N SER A 86 -4.95 5.42 7.29
CA SER A 86 -6.06 5.24 6.34
C SER A 86 -6.56 6.58 5.78
N GLU A 87 -6.66 7.62 6.61
CA GLU A 87 -7.03 8.96 6.16
C GLU A 87 -5.97 9.58 5.23
N THR A 88 -4.70 9.36 5.56
CA THR A 88 -3.56 9.83 4.76
C THR A 88 -3.54 9.15 3.39
N ASP A 89 -3.73 7.83 3.35
CA ASP A 89 -3.79 7.04 2.12
C ASP A 89 -5.00 7.44 1.27
N MET A 90 -6.16 7.69 1.89
CA MET A 90 -7.34 8.21 1.21
C MET A 90 -7.11 9.62 0.64
N ALA A 91 -6.38 10.49 1.34
CA ALA A 91 -6.02 11.80 0.85
C ALA A 91 -5.05 11.71 -0.35
N ALA A 92 -4.03 10.86 -0.26
CA ALA A 92 -3.10 10.58 -1.36
C ALA A 92 -3.82 10.02 -2.59
N TRP A 93 -4.74 9.08 -2.38
CA TRP A 93 -5.57 8.52 -3.44
C TRP A 93 -6.46 9.57 -4.10
N ARG A 94 -7.13 10.44 -3.32
CA ARG A 94 -7.94 11.54 -3.86
C ARG A 94 -7.10 12.51 -4.71
N MET A 95 -5.88 12.83 -4.28
CA MET A 95 -4.97 13.68 -5.06
C MET A 95 -4.52 13.01 -6.36
N ALA A 96 -4.15 11.74 -6.31
CA ALA A 96 -3.76 10.97 -7.50
C ALA A 96 -4.92 10.84 -8.51
N ASP A 97 -6.14 10.57 -8.03
CA ASP A 97 -7.33 10.51 -8.87
C ASP A 97 -7.65 11.87 -9.51
N HIS A 98 -7.53 12.96 -8.74
CA HIS A 98 -7.71 14.32 -9.27
C HIS A 98 -6.70 14.62 -10.39
N LEU A 99 -5.42 14.33 -10.18
CA LEU A 99 -4.38 14.51 -11.17
C LEU A 99 -4.65 13.70 -12.44
N ARG A 100 -5.06 12.43 -12.29
CA ARG A 100 -5.41 11.54 -13.40
C ARG A 100 -6.58 12.09 -14.21
N ARG A 101 -7.62 12.63 -13.56
CA ARG A 101 -8.76 13.27 -14.23
C ARG A 101 -8.34 14.50 -15.01
N GLU A 102 -7.47 15.35 -14.45
CA GLU A 102 -6.97 16.53 -15.15
C GLU A 102 -6.09 16.15 -16.36
N GLN A 103 -5.27 15.11 -16.24
CA GLN A 103 -4.51 14.57 -17.37
C GLN A 103 -5.41 14.03 -18.48
N LEU A 104 -6.45 13.26 -18.12
CA LEU A 104 -7.44 12.75 -19.09
C LEU A 104 -8.19 13.91 -19.77
N LYS A 105 -8.63 14.93 -19.03
CA LYS A 105 -9.25 16.14 -19.62
C LYS A 105 -8.30 16.89 -20.56
N ALA A 106 -7.02 16.99 -20.21
CA ALA A 106 -6.02 17.60 -21.07
C ALA A 106 -5.81 16.78 -22.35
N GLN A 107 -5.82 15.46 -22.25
CA GLN A 107 -5.72 14.55 -23.40
C GLN A 107 -6.95 14.67 -24.32
N PHE A 108 -8.16 14.62 -23.77
CA PHE A 108 -9.39 14.84 -24.55
C PHE A 108 -9.42 16.19 -25.26
N ARG A 109 -8.91 17.26 -24.63
CA ARG A 109 -8.79 18.58 -25.29
C ARG A 109 -7.79 18.54 -26.44
N ARG A 110 -6.64 17.88 -26.29
CA ARG A 110 -5.67 17.73 -27.38
C ARG A 110 -6.26 16.94 -28.54
N ASP A 111 -6.93 15.82 -28.25
CA ASP A 111 -7.52 14.96 -29.28
C ASP A 111 -8.63 15.70 -30.04
N ARG A 112 -9.42 16.54 -29.35
CA ARG A 112 -10.46 17.38 -29.98
C ARG A 112 -9.92 18.58 -30.76
N HIS A 113 -8.71 19.05 -30.44
CA HIS A 113 -8.04 20.14 -31.16
C HIS A 113 -7.00 19.63 -32.19
N GLY A 114 -6.89 18.30 -32.36
CA GLY A 114 -5.92 17.62 -33.20
C GLY A 114 -6.45 17.12 -34.55
N GLU A 115 -7.60 17.61 -35.04
CA GLU A 115 -7.96 17.45 -36.45
C GLU A 115 -7.53 18.68 -37.27
N PRO A 116 -6.39 18.62 -37.97
CA PRO A 116 -6.21 19.32 -39.22
C PRO A 116 -6.44 18.34 -40.40
N GLU A 117 -7.39 18.74 -41.26
CA GLU A 117 -7.48 18.48 -42.71
C GLU A 117 -7.28 17.06 -43.25
N TYR A 118 -8.34 16.43 -43.78
CA TYR A 118 -8.37 15.80 -45.12
C TYR A 118 -9.82 15.65 -45.60
N ALA A 119 -10.51 16.75 -45.93
CA ALA A 119 -11.83 16.68 -46.56
C ALA A 119 -12.15 17.92 -47.42
N ALA A 120 -11.34 18.22 -48.42
CA ALA A 120 -11.77 19.07 -49.55
C ALA A 120 -10.80 18.94 -50.73
N GLY A 121 -10.83 17.79 -51.40
CA GLY A 121 -10.08 17.55 -52.63
C GLY A 121 -10.84 16.59 -53.54
N VAL A 122 -12.07 16.95 -53.89
CA VAL A 122 -12.83 16.26 -54.94
C VAL A 122 -12.56 17.01 -56.23
N ASP A 123 -11.53 16.59 -56.94
CA ASP A 123 -11.32 16.92 -58.36
C ASP A 123 -11.82 15.70 -59.15
N VAL A 124 -13.05 15.76 -59.67
CA VAL A 124 -13.56 14.75 -60.61
C VAL A 124 -13.44 15.34 -62.01
N THR A 125 -12.30 15.07 -62.62
CA THR A 125 -12.16 15.09 -64.08
C THR A 125 -11.87 13.67 -64.56
N ALA A 126 -12.59 13.29 -65.63
CA ALA A 126 -12.36 12.20 -66.59
C ALA A 126 -13.43 11.10 -66.61
N GLY A 127 -14.11 11.01 -67.76
CA GLY A 127 -15.05 9.96 -68.14
C GLY A 127 -16.03 10.46 -69.19
#